data_AF-A0A8X8GWV5-F1
#
_entry.id   AF-A0A8X8GWV5-F1
#
_cell.length_a   1.000
_cell.length_b   1.000
_cell.length_c   1.000
_cell.angle_alpha   90.00
_cell.angle_beta   90.00
_cell.angle_gamma   90.00
#
_symmetry.space_group_name_H-M   'P 1'
#
loop_
_entity.id
_entity.type
_entity.pdbx_description
1 polymer ?
#
loop_
_entity_poly.entity_id
_entity_poly.type
_entity_poly.pdbx_seq_one_letter_code
_entity_poly.pdbx_strand_id
1 'polypeptide(L)' 'MKLNLDRLAKTRKRRKKTQDEMATALGFQSRSAYSKRENGVVSLGADELAIIAELLDYDITYFFD' A
#
# COMPACT_ATOMS: atom_id res chain seq x y z
N MET A 1 -7.25 -15.99 3.25
CA MET A 1 -7.22 -14.59 2.76
C MET A 1 -5.88 -14.32 2.13
N LYS A 2 -5.86 -13.82 0.89
CA LYS A 2 -4.63 -13.44 0.17
C LYS A 2 -4.65 -11.95 -0.10
N LEU A 3 -3.53 -11.25 0.14
CA LEU A 3 -3.42 -9.83 -0.16
C LEU A 3 -3.47 -9.59 -1.68
N ASN A 4 -4.36 -8.72 -2.11
CA ASN A 4 -4.57 -8.36 -3.51
C ASN A 4 -3.84 -7.04 -3.85
N LEU A 5 -2.59 -7.18 -4.30
CA LEU A 5 -1.71 -6.06 -4.62
C LEU A 5 -2.20 -5.23 -5.81
N ASP A 6 -2.89 -5.85 -6.77
CA ASP A 6 -3.52 -5.13 -7.89
C ASP A 6 -4.63 -4.20 -7.41
N ARG A 7 -5.45 -4.67 -6.47
CA ARG A 7 -6.52 -3.87 -5.85
C ARG A 7 -5.93 -2.70 -5.06
N LEU A 8 -4.83 -2.94 -4.32
CA LEU A 8 -4.10 -1.90 -3.61
C LEU A 8 -3.59 -0.83 -4.58
N ALA A 9 -2.87 -1.23 -5.63
CA ALA A 9 -2.32 -0.29 -6.63
C ALA A 9 -3.41 0.51 -7.36
N LYS A 10 -4.51 -0.14 -7.75
CA LYS A 10 -5.66 0.54 -8.40
C LYS A 10 -6.32 1.54 -7.44
N THR A 11 -6.46 1.18 -6.17
CA THR A 11 -7.08 2.03 -5.15
C THR A 11 -6.22 3.25 -4.85
N ARG A 12 -4.91 3.08 -4.70
CA ARG A 12 -3.96 4.19 -4.58
C ARG A 12 -4.09 5.18 -5.75
N LYS A 13 -4.10 4.69 -6.98
CA LYS A 13 -4.27 5.52 -8.19
C LYS A 13 -5.62 6.25 -8.20
N ARG A 14 -6.71 5.59 -7.81
CA ARG A 14 -8.06 6.19 -7.69
C ARG A 14 -8.10 7.31 -6.66
N ARG A 15 -7.36 7.16 -5.54
CA ARG A 15 -7.19 8.20 -4.51
C ARG A 15 -6.15 9.26 -4.88
N LYS A 16 -5.60 9.22 -6.11
CA LYS A 16 -4.59 10.16 -6.63
C LYS A 16 -3.32 10.24 -5.78
N LYS A 17 -2.98 9.16 -5.06
CA LYS A 17 -1.75 9.07 -4.27
C LYS A 17 -0.60 8.53 -5.11
N THR A 18 0.55 9.18 -5.07
CA THR A 18 1.79 8.72 -5.70
C THR A 18 2.48 7.69 -4.81
N GLN A 19 3.37 6.87 -5.38
CA GLN A 19 4.16 5.92 -4.59
C GLN A 19 5.13 6.62 -3.62
N ASP A 20 5.49 7.87 -3.90
CA ASP A 20 6.39 8.66 -3.05
C ASP A 20 5.66 9.19 -1.80
N GLU A 21 4.41 9.65 -1.97
CA GLU A 21 3.53 9.98 -0.83
C GLU A 21 3.29 8.77 0.06
N MET A 22 3.06 7.58 -0.50
CA MET A 22 2.89 6.36 0.29
C MET A 22 4.17 6.00 1.04
N ALA A 23 5.33 6.10 0.38
CA ALA A 23 6.62 5.84 1.01
C ALA A 23 6.88 6.79 2.19
N THR A 24 6.59 8.07 2.00
CA THR A 24 6.73 9.10 3.04
C THR A 24 5.81 8.81 4.24
N ALA A 25 4.55 8.47 3.99
CA ALA A 25 3.59 8.14 5.06
C ALA A 25 3.98 6.89 5.86
N LEU A 26 4.68 5.95 5.23
CA LEU A 26 5.20 4.72 5.86
C LEU A 26 6.59 4.90 6.49
N GLY A 27 7.14 6.12 6.49
CA GLY A 27 8.48 6.41 7.03
C GLY A 27 9.63 5.85 6.19
N PHE A 28 9.37 5.44 4.95
CA PHE A 28 10.41 4.94 4.06
C PHE A 28 11.25 6.07 3.46
N GLN A 29 12.56 5.84 3.38
CA GLN A 29 13.53 6.79 2.83
C GLN A 29 13.50 6.89 1.30
N SER A 30 12.73 6.04 0.61
CA SER A 30 12.61 6.12 -0.86
C SER A 30 11.30 5.54 -1.38
N ARG A 31 10.79 6.14 -2.48
CA ARG A 31 9.72 5.58 -3.32
C ARG A 31 9.92 4.10 -3.65
N SER A 32 11.17 3.69 -3.89
CA SER A 32 11.49 2.32 -4.29
C SER A 32 11.12 1.28 -3.23
N ALA A 33 11.21 1.65 -1.94
CA ALA A 33 10.86 0.76 -0.83
C ALA A 33 9.36 0.42 -0.82
N TYR A 34 8.51 1.42 -1.08
CA TYR A 34 7.07 1.21 -1.28
C TYR A 34 6.78 0.48 -2.61
N SER A 35 7.45 0.85 -3.69
CA SER A 35 7.25 0.22 -5.00
C SER A 35 7.52 -1.29 -4.95
N LYS A 36 8.56 -1.74 -4.24
CA LYS A 36 8.84 -3.18 -4.09
C LYS A 36 7.72 -3.92 -3.37
N ARG A 37 7.09 -3.28 -2.38
CA ARG A 37 5.94 -3.81 -1.63
C ARG A 37 4.69 -3.89 -2.48
N GLU A 38 4.34 -2.79 -3.14
CA GLU A 38 3.16 -2.71 -4.01
C GLU A 38 3.26 -3.70 -5.19
N ASN A 39 4.46 -4.03 -5.66
CA ASN A 39 4.68 -5.04 -6.72
C ASN A 39 4.95 -6.46 -6.19
N GLY A 40 4.91 -6.69 -4.86
CA GLY A 40 5.08 -8.02 -4.27
C GLY A 40 6.50 -8.57 -4.27
N VAL A 41 7.51 -7.74 -4.55
CA VAL A 41 8.94 -8.11 -4.44
C VAL A 41 9.34 -8.23 -2.97
N VAL A 42 8.74 -7.41 -2.11
CA VAL A 42 8.86 -7.46 -0.65
C VAL A 42 7.46 -7.58 -0.07
N SER A 43 7.26 -8.40 0.95
CA SER A 43 5.96 -8.53 1.61
C SER A 43 5.57 -7.24 2.34
N LEU A 44 4.26 -6.95 2.37
CA LEU A 44 3.69 -5.92 3.24
C LEU A 44 3.45 -6.51 4.63
N GLY A 45 3.97 -5.84 5.65
CA GLY A 45 3.66 -6.14 7.05
C GLY A 45 2.25 -5.71 7.45
N ALA A 46 1.75 -6.20 8.58
CA ALA A 46 0.43 -5.82 9.10
C ALA A 46 0.36 -4.32 9.44
N ASP A 47 1.38 -3.77 10.08
CA ASP A 47 1.44 -2.35 10.45
C ASP A 47 1.49 -1.45 9.21
N GLU A 48 2.27 -1.84 8.21
CA GLU A 48 2.34 -1.14 6.92
C GLU A 48 0.98 -1.15 6.22
N LEU A 49 0.28 -2.28 6.26
CA LEU A 49 -1.03 -2.42 5.64
C LEU A 49 -2.12 -1.62 6.38
N ALA A 50 -2.04 -1.52 7.71
CA ALA A 50 -2.94 -0.69 8.50
C ALA A 50 -2.81 0.80 8.12
N ILE A 51 -1.58 1.31 8.02
CA ILE A 51 -1.33 2.70 7.59
C ILE A 51 -1.81 2.92 6.14
N ILE A 52 -1.57 1.97 5.24
CA ILE A 52 -2.05 2.06 3.85
C ILE A 52 -3.58 2.12 3.81
N ALA A 53 -4.25 1.29 4.61
CA ALA A 53 -5.71 1.24 4.64
C ALA A 53 -6.32 2.56 5.14
N GLU A 54 -5.76 3.12 6.21
CA GLU A 54 -6.12 4.45 6.73
C GLU A 54 -5.89 5.54 5.67
N LEU A 55 -4.71 5.58 5.07
CA LEU A 55 -4.34 6.60 4.07
C LEU A 55 -5.21 6.54 2.80
N LEU A 56 -5.70 5.35 2.46
CA LEU A 56 -6.57 5.14 1.30
C LEU A 56 -8.06 5.20 1.65
N ASP A 57 -8.40 5.38 2.93
CA ASP A 57 -9.76 5.45 3.45
C ASP A 57 -10.56 4.19 3.09
N TYR A 58 -10.04 3.04 3.52
CA TYR A 58 -10.65 1.72 3.41
C TYR A 58 -10.35 0.87 4.65
N ASP A 59 -11.22 -0.10 4.94
CA ASP A 59 -10.91 -1.14 5.91
C ASP A 59 -9.78 -2.06 5.39
N ILE A 60 -8.96 -2.60 6.30
CA ILE A 60 -7.84 -3.47 5.92
C ILE A 60 -8.29 -4.71 5.13
N THR A 61 -9.47 -5.26 5.44
CA THR A 61 -10.05 -6.42 4.76
C THR A 61 -10.39 -6.14 3.30
N TYR A 62 -10.59 -4.86 2.93
CA TYR A 62 -10.83 -4.45 1.54
C TYR A 62 -9.69 -4.88 0.62
N PHE A 63 -8.47 -5.08 1.10
CA PHE A 63 -7.33 -5.47 0.26
C PHE A 63 -7.13 -6.99 0.15
N PHE A 64 -8.01 -7.81 0.72
CA PHE A 64 -7.89 -9.26 0.66
C PHE A 64 -8.93 -9.90 -0.28
N ASP A 65 -8.55 -11.05 -0.83
CA ASP A 65 -9.44 -12.03 -1.46
C ASP A 65 -9.80 -13.16 -0.46
#